data_AF-A0A0G1DCY5-F1
#
_entry.id   AF-A0A0G1DCY5-F1
#
_cell.length_a   1.000
_cell.length_b   1.000
_cell.length_c   1.000
_cell.angle_alpha   90.00
_cell.angle_beta   90.00
_cell.angle_gamma   90.00
#
_symmetry.space_group_name_H-M   'P 1'
#
loop_
_entity.id
_entity.type
_entity.pdbx_description
1 polymer ?
#
loop_
_entity_poly.entity_id
_entity_poly.type
_entity_poly.pdbx_seq_one_letter_code
_entity_poly.pdbx_strand_id
1 'polypeptide(L)'
;MGRIWSVLILFILFFLSPVFVQAINGDANLDGRVDGLDYVIWLDNYNQTVTSGQRLGDFDGSGHVDGIDYVIWRNNYLVSPTGSLSPSPANQVSCLDRPGPLLTLNGLQKERFNTKYDHLAAGTRVDARTAVWTAQWPVQDSFNYPVLVGGPGICFSGGTITGSYPEQITSDPHTTWDYMHSTSAMTFYSADPVVENTTITNYGDAINFSSSAENFHVRGVHLENIRDDCIQDDYLYGGLIEDSLLNGCYTGISSRTYDGQDPMPGDSGNNIITIKNSLIRLKPVFGVYKNKGLIPGHGEFFKWDSSGIAPRISLHNNIFRADQPANSSGMGLPEGKLAGCSNNIMVWLGTGGYPDPLPSTFNGQPCFTVTTDISVWNNAITGWLSRH
;
A
#
# COMPACT_ATOMS: atom_id res chain seq x y z
N MET A 1 16.78 -73.22 -35.29
CA MET A 1 17.29 -71.90 -34.87
C MET A 1 16.10 -70.95 -34.81
N GLY A 2 15.62 -70.66 -33.61
CA GLY A 2 14.39 -69.89 -33.39
C GLY A 2 14.62 -68.39 -33.24
N ARG A 3 13.55 -67.61 -33.44
CA ARG A 3 13.41 -66.25 -32.92
C ARG A 3 12.00 -66.08 -32.37
N ILE A 4 11.92 -66.00 -31.05
CA ILE A 4 10.73 -65.65 -30.28
C ILE A 4 10.72 -64.11 -30.19
N TRP A 5 9.61 -63.48 -30.55
CA TRP A 5 9.38 -62.06 -30.29
C TRP A 5 8.75 -61.93 -28.91
N SER A 6 9.50 -61.43 -27.93
CA SER A 6 8.99 -61.08 -26.61
C SER A 6 8.37 -59.68 -26.66
N VAL A 7 7.06 -59.59 -26.44
CA VAL A 7 6.37 -58.33 -26.16
C VAL A 7 6.51 -58.05 -24.66
N LEU A 8 7.22 -56.98 -24.32
CA LEU A 8 7.35 -56.50 -22.94
C LEU A 8 6.17 -55.57 -22.64
N ILE A 9 5.18 -56.04 -21.87
CA ILE A 9 4.11 -55.17 -21.33
C ILE A 9 4.65 -54.55 -20.04
N LEU A 10 4.94 -53.24 -20.10
CA LEU A 10 5.37 -52.45 -18.94
C LEU A 10 4.12 -52.06 -18.12
N PHE A 11 3.87 -52.75 -17.01
CA PHE A 11 2.93 -52.28 -15.99
C PHE A 11 3.57 -51.12 -15.23
N ILE A 12 3.16 -49.88 -15.55
CA ILE A 12 3.48 -48.70 -14.74
C ILE A 12 2.53 -48.73 -13.53
N LEU A 13 3.02 -49.22 -12.40
CA LEU A 13 2.40 -49.02 -11.10
C LEU A 13 2.56 -47.54 -10.73
N PHE A 14 1.47 -46.76 -10.82
CA PHE A 14 1.39 -45.44 -10.18
C PHE A 14 1.46 -45.64 -8.66
N PHE A 15 2.64 -45.46 -8.08
CA PHE A 15 2.74 -45.14 -6.66
C PHE A 15 2.22 -43.71 -6.48
N LEU A 16 1.00 -43.57 -5.97
CA LEU A 16 0.57 -42.33 -5.35
C LEU A 16 1.44 -42.13 -4.11
N SER A 17 2.50 -41.34 -4.23
CA SER A 17 3.20 -40.83 -3.06
C SER A 17 2.19 -40.05 -2.20
N PRO A 18 2.03 -40.36 -0.91
CA PRO A 18 1.20 -39.53 -0.05
C PRO A 18 1.77 -38.12 -0.07
N VAL A 19 0.93 -37.14 -0.41
CA VAL A 19 1.26 -35.74 -0.22
C VAL A 19 1.36 -35.54 1.28
N PHE A 20 2.59 -35.46 1.80
CA PHE A 20 2.82 -35.00 3.15
C PHE A 20 2.43 -33.52 3.18
N VAL A 21 1.24 -33.22 3.70
CA VAL A 21 0.91 -31.86 4.12
C VAL A 21 1.86 -31.56 5.26
N GLN A 22 2.78 -30.63 5.04
CA GLN A 22 3.69 -30.17 6.07
C GLN A 22 2.83 -29.54 7.18
N ALA A 23 2.84 -30.12 8.38
CA ALA A 23 2.12 -29.59 9.52
C ALA A 23 2.64 -28.17 9.81
N ILE A 24 1.76 -27.18 9.68
CA ILE A 24 2.06 -25.78 9.98
C ILE A 24 1.81 -25.62 11.47
N ASN A 25 2.80 -25.16 12.22
CA ASN A 25 2.58 -25.00 13.66
C ASN A 25 1.52 -23.92 13.88
N GLY A 26 0.49 -24.19 14.69
CA GLY A 26 -0.70 -23.32 14.81
C GLY A 26 -1.92 -23.74 13.97
N ASP A 27 -1.80 -24.67 13.01
CA ASP A 27 -2.92 -25.18 12.20
C ASP A 27 -3.59 -26.36 12.94
N ALA A 28 -4.59 -26.09 13.75
CA ALA A 28 -5.24 -27.11 14.59
C ALA A 28 -6.20 -28.00 13.78
N ASN A 29 -6.86 -27.45 12.77
CA ASN A 29 -7.82 -28.22 11.96
C ASN A 29 -7.16 -29.02 10.81
N LEU A 30 -5.87 -28.78 10.54
CA LEU A 30 -5.05 -29.33 9.45
C LEU A 30 -5.60 -29.05 8.05
N ASP A 31 -6.18 -27.87 7.84
CA ASP A 31 -6.65 -27.41 6.54
C ASP A 31 -5.56 -26.72 5.71
N GLY A 32 -4.35 -26.58 6.26
CA GLY A 32 -3.21 -25.95 5.63
C GLY A 32 -3.17 -24.44 5.82
N ARG A 33 -3.95 -23.88 6.75
CA ARG A 33 -3.95 -22.47 7.13
C ARG A 33 -3.82 -22.36 8.65
N VAL A 34 -3.31 -21.23 9.12
CA VAL A 34 -3.37 -20.86 10.53
C VAL A 34 -4.27 -19.63 10.61
N ASP A 35 -5.53 -19.83 10.96
CA ASP A 35 -6.54 -18.79 10.92
C ASP A 35 -7.45 -18.80 12.17
N GLY A 36 -8.59 -18.09 12.08
CA GLY A 36 -9.52 -17.92 13.19
C GLY A 36 -10.20 -19.24 13.60
N LEU A 37 -10.27 -20.24 12.72
CA LEU A 37 -10.82 -21.55 13.04
C LEU A 37 -9.88 -22.32 13.98
N ASP A 38 -8.57 -22.18 13.80
CA ASP A 38 -7.58 -22.78 14.70
C ASP A 38 -7.56 -22.11 16.08
N TYR A 39 -7.79 -20.79 16.11
CA TYR A 39 -7.96 -20.05 17.35
C TYR A 39 -9.14 -20.55 18.17
N VAL A 40 -10.27 -20.86 17.52
CA VAL A 40 -11.44 -21.42 18.20
C VAL A 40 -11.10 -22.77 18.82
N ILE A 41 -10.33 -23.61 18.13
CA ILE A 41 -9.88 -24.90 18.66
C ILE A 41 -8.95 -24.70 19.88
N TRP A 42 -7.98 -23.78 19.80
CA TRP A 42 -7.12 -23.44 20.95
C TRP A 42 -7.95 -22.91 22.13
N LEU A 43 -8.87 -21.99 21.87
CA LEU A 43 -9.70 -21.35 22.89
C LEU A 43 -10.61 -22.35 23.60
N ASP A 44 -11.23 -23.27 22.85
CA ASP A 44 -12.09 -24.32 23.40
C ASP A 44 -11.34 -25.31 24.30
N ASN A 45 -10.02 -25.43 24.10
CA ASN A 45 -9.15 -26.33 24.86
C ASN A 45 -8.23 -25.60 25.85
N TYR A 46 -8.34 -24.27 25.99
CA TYR A 46 -7.45 -23.49 26.86
C TYR A 46 -7.51 -23.98 28.32
N ASN A 47 -6.33 -24.11 28.93
CA ASN A 47 -6.11 -24.63 30.28
C ASN A 47 -6.52 -26.11 30.46
N GLN A 48 -6.55 -26.89 29.37
CA GLN A 48 -6.79 -28.33 29.40
C GLN A 48 -5.50 -29.13 29.16
N THR A 49 -5.48 -30.36 29.68
CA THR A 49 -4.46 -31.37 29.34
C THR A 49 -4.97 -32.19 28.17
N VAL A 50 -4.17 -32.30 27.11
CA VAL A 50 -4.60 -32.91 25.85
C VAL A 50 -3.60 -33.97 25.39
N THR A 51 -4.10 -34.98 24.68
CA THR A 51 -3.26 -36.09 24.14
C THR A 51 -3.12 -36.05 22.62
N SER A 52 -3.90 -35.20 21.94
CA SER A 52 -3.88 -35.05 20.47
C SER A 52 -3.10 -33.82 20.00
N GLY A 53 -2.28 -33.23 20.88
CA GLY A 53 -1.33 -32.15 20.57
C GLY A 53 -1.99 -31.00 19.81
N GLN A 54 -1.36 -30.62 18.70
CA GLN A 54 -1.75 -29.51 17.82
C GLN A 54 -3.24 -29.52 17.41
N ARG A 55 -3.86 -30.71 17.24
CA ARG A 55 -5.29 -30.80 16.87
C ARG A 55 -6.25 -30.28 17.94
N LEU A 56 -5.76 -30.12 19.16
CA LEU A 56 -6.48 -29.56 20.29
C LEU A 56 -5.84 -28.24 20.76
N GLY A 57 -4.97 -27.64 19.95
CA GLY A 57 -4.32 -26.38 20.27
C GLY A 57 -3.05 -26.48 21.11
N ASP A 58 -2.49 -27.67 21.35
CA ASP A 58 -1.17 -27.85 21.99
C ASP A 58 -0.09 -27.86 20.89
N PHE A 59 0.38 -26.67 20.57
CA PHE A 59 1.29 -26.39 19.45
C PHE A 59 2.78 -26.50 19.83
N ASP A 60 3.11 -26.52 21.13
CA ASP A 60 4.47 -26.82 21.61
C ASP A 60 4.69 -28.30 21.96
N GLY A 61 3.61 -29.10 22.00
CA GLY A 61 3.66 -30.54 22.27
C GLY A 61 3.89 -30.86 23.74
N SER A 62 3.61 -29.93 24.65
CA SER A 62 3.79 -30.09 26.10
C SER A 62 2.73 -30.98 26.75
N GLY A 63 1.63 -31.26 26.06
CA GLY A 63 0.46 -31.95 26.61
C GLY A 63 -0.51 -31.01 27.34
N HIS A 64 -0.26 -29.70 27.33
CA HIS A 64 -1.09 -28.68 27.95
C HIS A 64 -1.35 -27.54 26.97
N VAL A 65 -2.60 -27.05 26.90
CA VAL A 65 -2.97 -25.95 26.02
C VAL A 65 -2.98 -24.65 26.83
N ASP A 66 -2.02 -23.76 26.61
CA ASP A 66 -1.85 -22.54 27.41
C ASP A 66 -1.43 -21.31 26.58
N GLY A 67 -0.87 -20.30 27.26
CA GLY A 67 -0.43 -19.06 26.65
C GLY A 67 0.79 -19.19 25.72
N ILE A 68 1.59 -20.25 25.86
CA ILE A 68 2.71 -20.56 24.96
C ILE A 68 2.15 -20.98 23.60
N ASP A 69 1.12 -21.82 23.60
CA ASP A 69 0.44 -22.24 22.38
C ASP A 69 -0.22 -21.06 21.66
N TYR A 70 -0.83 -20.16 22.41
CA TYR A 70 -1.37 -18.92 21.83
C TYR A 70 -0.30 -18.11 21.10
N VAL A 71 0.89 -17.99 21.68
CA VAL A 71 2.02 -17.29 21.06
C VAL A 71 2.43 -18.02 19.77
N ILE A 72 2.42 -19.36 19.76
CA ILE A 72 2.74 -20.14 18.56
C ILE A 72 1.70 -19.94 17.47
N TRP A 73 0.41 -20.08 17.77
CA TRP A 73 -0.67 -19.80 16.82
C TRP A 73 -0.56 -18.38 16.26
N ARG A 74 -0.41 -17.39 17.14
CA ARG A 74 -0.29 -15.97 16.76
C ARG A 74 0.90 -15.72 15.84
N ASN A 75 2.05 -16.36 16.11
CA ASN A 75 3.26 -16.20 15.30
C ASN A 75 3.14 -16.85 13.91
N ASN A 76 2.24 -17.81 13.74
CA ASN A 76 2.02 -18.50 12.46
C ASN A 76 0.72 -18.08 11.76
N TYR A 77 -0.10 -17.22 12.38
CA TYR A 77 -1.37 -16.74 11.83
C TYR A 77 -1.18 -16.11 10.44
N LEU A 78 -1.94 -16.60 9.46
CA LEU A 78 -1.89 -16.29 8.02
C LEU A 78 -0.66 -16.80 7.25
N VAL A 79 0.11 -17.75 7.80
CA VAL A 79 1.12 -18.49 7.02
C VAL A 79 0.40 -19.60 6.22
N SER A 80 0.47 -19.55 4.88
CA SER A 80 0.00 -20.62 3.97
C SER A 80 1.19 -21.24 3.19
N PRO A 81 1.22 -22.56 2.92
CA PRO A 81 2.33 -23.20 2.21
C PRO A 81 2.37 -22.91 0.70
N THR A 82 1.37 -22.21 0.16
CA THR A 82 1.33 -21.82 -1.26
C THR A 82 0.95 -20.36 -1.40
N GLY A 83 1.95 -19.53 -1.70
CA GLY A 83 1.77 -18.09 -1.91
C GLY A 83 2.16 -17.28 -0.68
N SER A 84 3.47 -17.06 -0.53
CA SER A 84 4.01 -16.11 0.43
C SER A 84 3.35 -14.74 0.21
N LEU A 85 2.53 -14.29 1.16
CA LEU A 85 2.75 -12.93 1.64
C LEU A 85 4.14 -12.98 2.28
N SER A 86 5.15 -12.56 1.52
CA SER A 86 6.48 -12.36 2.10
C SER A 86 6.28 -11.40 3.28
N PRO A 87 6.67 -11.72 4.51
CA PRO A 87 7.00 -10.67 5.44
C PRO A 87 8.21 -9.96 4.82
N SER A 88 8.01 -8.76 4.31
CA SER A 88 9.11 -7.80 4.14
C SER A 88 8.64 -6.50 4.77
N PRO A 89 9.47 -5.80 5.57
CA PRO A 89 10.94 -5.83 5.50
C PRO A 89 11.65 -5.98 6.86
N ALA A 90 12.45 -7.04 7.03
CA ALA A 90 13.41 -7.07 8.14
C ALA A 90 14.79 -6.49 7.76
N ASN A 91 14.99 -5.95 6.54
CA ASN A 91 16.30 -5.42 6.11
C ASN A 91 16.21 -4.42 4.94
N GLN A 92 15.20 -3.54 4.91
CA GLN A 92 15.28 -2.42 3.97
C GLN A 92 16.17 -1.34 4.57
N VAL A 93 17.41 -1.28 4.09
CA VAL A 93 18.40 -0.30 4.53
C VAL A 93 17.84 1.11 4.28
N SER A 94 17.80 1.91 5.34
CA SER A 94 17.32 3.29 5.31
C SER A 94 18.12 4.09 4.29
N CYS A 95 17.49 5.06 3.63
CA CYS A 95 18.22 5.93 2.71
C CYS A 95 19.20 6.84 3.49
N LEU A 96 19.00 6.97 4.81
CA LEU A 96 19.93 7.69 5.71
C LEU A 96 21.27 6.98 5.84
N ASP A 97 21.38 5.68 5.53
CA ASP A 97 22.64 4.94 5.61
C ASP A 97 23.53 5.15 4.38
N ARG A 98 23.02 5.84 3.35
CA ARG A 98 23.77 6.19 2.13
C ARG A 98 24.84 7.26 2.45
N PRO A 99 25.90 7.39 1.64
CA PRO A 99 26.80 8.54 1.75
C PRO A 99 26.10 9.83 1.27
N GLY A 100 26.50 10.97 1.84
CA GLY A 100 26.00 12.29 1.42
C GLY A 100 25.90 13.28 2.60
N PRO A 101 25.75 14.58 2.31
CA PRO A 101 25.52 15.60 3.34
C PRO A 101 24.33 15.23 4.23
N LEU A 102 24.42 15.48 5.53
CA LEU A 102 23.33 15.26 6.48
C LEU A 102 22.72 16.60 6.85
N LEU A 103 21.41 16.72 6.69
CA LEU A 103 20.59 17.78 7.24
C LEU A 103 19.62 17.16 8.25
N THR A 104 19.66 17.62 9.50
CA THR A 104 18.73 17.11 10.53
C THR A 104 17.66 18.15 10.82
N LEU A 105 16.39 17.75 10.70
CA LEU A 105 15.23 18.54 11.09
C LEU A 105 14.65 17.93 12.36
N ASN A 106 14.45 18.75 13.40
CA ASN A 106 14.01 18.26 14.71
C ASN A 106 12.90 19.12 15.30
N GLY A 107 11.99 18.47 16.02
CA GLY A 107 10.94 19.11 16.79
C GLY A 107 9.91 19.84 15.92
N LEU A 108 9.10 20.68 16.57
CA LEU A 108 8.06 21.46 15.92
C LEU A 108 8.67 22.48 14.97
N GLN A 109 8.37 22.33 13.69
CA GLN A 109 8.75 23.26 12.63
C GLN A 109 7.78 24.44 12.65
N LYS A 110 8.33 25.65 12.81
CA LYS A 110 7.57 26.90 12.83
C LYS A 110 7.39 27.53 11.45
N GLU A 111 8.13 27.02 10.48
CA GLU A 111 8.15 27.51 9.11
C GLU A 111 8.11 26.32 8.14
N ARG A 112 7.72 26.62 6.90
CA ARG A 112 7.81 25.68 5.79
C ARG A 112 9.27 25.28 5.58
N PHE A 113 9.53 23.99 5.44
CA PHE A 113 10.80 23.53 4.88
C PHE A 113 10.76 23.73 3.37
N ASN A 114 11.58 24.62 2.83
CA ASN A 114 11.55 24.97 1.41
C ASN A 114 12.94 25.01 0.79
N THR A 115 13.22 24.02 -0.06
CA THR A 115 14.45 23.92 -0.85
C THR A 115 14.14 23.83 -2.35
N LYS A 116 12.93 24.23 -2.76
CA LYS A 116 12.46 24.18 -4.15
C LYS A 116 13.33 25.01 -5.10
N TYR A 117 13.78 26.19 -4.67
CA TYR A 117 14.57 27.10 -5.52
C TYR A 117 16.03 27.12 -5.10
N ASP A 118 16.30 27.05 -3.80
CA ASP A 118 17.63 26.88 -3.22
C ASP A 118 17.84 25.38 -2.95
N HIS A 119 18.15 24.65 -4.02
CA HIS A 119 18.29 23.19 -3.98
C HIS A 119 19.34 22.75 -2.94
N LEU A 120 19.02 21.66 -2.24
CA LEU A 120 20.01 20.94 -1.46
C LEU A 120 21.10 20.34 -2.39
N ALA A 121 22.27 20.11 -1.82
CA ALA A 121 23.32 19.39 -2.52
C ALA A 121 22.86 17.98 -2.89
N ALA A 122 23.34 17.45 -4.01
CA ALA A 122 22.99 16.11 -4.49
C ALA A 122 23.24 15.04 -3.42
N GLY A 123 22.30 14.10 -3.26
CA GLY A 123 22.43 13.02 -2.29
C GLY A 123 22.31 13.46 -0.83
N THR A 124 21.84 14.69 -0.55
CA THR A 124 21.61 15.13 0.83
C THR A 124 20.58 14.21 1.50
N ARG A 125 20.91 13.82 2.73
CA ARG A 125 20.10 13.02 3.62
C ARG A 125 19.44 13.95 4.62
N VAL A 126 18.14 14.10 4.50
CA VAL A 126 17.29 14.84 5.41
C VAL A 126 16.75 13.86 6.45
N ASP A 127 17.35 13.89 7.63
CA ASP A 127 16.87 13.16 8.80
C ASP A 127 15.80 14.00 9.50
N ALA A 128 14.54 13.69 9.22
CA ALA A 128 13.36 14.37 9.74
C ALA A 128 12.60 13.52 10.77
N ARG A 129 13.18 12.43 11.29
CA ARG A 129 12.51 11.46 12.16
C ARG A 129 11.82 12.06 13.38
N THR A 130 12.29 13.21 13.87
CA THR A 130 11.68 13.92 15.00
C THR A 130 11.02 15.25 14.61
N ALA A 131 11.05 15.61 13.32
CA ALA A 131 10.44 16.83 12.83
C ALA A 131 8.91 16.69 12.78
N VAL A 132 8.22 17.75 13.19
CA VAL A 132 6.76 17.82 13.17
C VAL A 132 6.32 19.11 12.51
N TRP A 133 5.44 19.03 11.52
CA TRP A 133 4.71 20.16 10.94
C TRP A 133 3.24 20.04 11.32
N THR A 134 2.67 21.11 11.86
CA THR A 134 1.24 21.11 12.21
C THR A 134 0.54 22.33 11.63
N ALA A 135 -0.31 22.10 10.64
CA ALA A 135 -1.19 23.11 10.08
C ALA A 135 -2.42 23.26 11.00
N GLN A 136 -2.43 24.32 11.81
CA GLN A 136 -3.53 24.62 12.73
C GLN A 136 -4.61 25.44 12.02
N TRP A 137 -5.87 24.97 12.02
CA TRP A 137 -6.98 25.70 11.43
C TRP A 137 -7.34 26.97 12.23
N PRO A 138 -7.57 28.15 11.60
CA PRO A 138 -7.37 28.43 10.17
C PRO A 138 -5.89 28.45 9.80
N VAL A 139 -5.54 27.73 8.73
CA VAL A 139 -4.15 27.46 8.36
C VAL A 139 -3.51 28.66 7.68
N GLN A 140 -2.25 28.94 8.04
CA GLN A 140 -1.42 29.91 7.30
C GLN A 140 -1.00 29.31 5.96
N ASP A 141 -0.99 30.11 4.90
CA ASP A 141 -0.64 29.67 3.54
C ASP A 141 0.66 28.86 3.45
N SER A 142 1.65 29.19 4.29
CA SER A 142 2.93 28.47 4.36
C SER A 142 2.74 26.98 4.69
N PHE A 143 1.78 26.65 5.57
CA PHE A 143 1.48 25.29 6.03
C PHE A 143 0.42 24.57 5.19
N ASN A 144 -0.14 25.20 4.15
CA ASN A 144 -0.81 24.45 3.08
C ASN A 144 0.19 23.66 2.22
N TYR A 145 1.47 24.01 2.30
CA TYR A 145 2.59 23.32 1.66
C TYR A 145 3.81 23.27 2.59
N PRO A 146 3.78 22.52 3.70
CA PRO A 146 4.78 22.64 4.76
C PRO A 146 6.15 22.09 4.37
N VAL A 147 6.25 21.20 3.38
CA VAL A 147 7.51 20.57 2.96
C VAL A 147 7.65 20.61 1.44
N LEU A 148 8.59 21.42 0.93
CA LEU A 148 8.96 21.54 -0.48
C LEU A 148 10.45 21.17 -0.62
N VAL A 149 10.74 20.11 -1.35
CA VAL A 149 12.08 19.51 -1.43
C VAL A 149 12.66 19.65 -2.83
N GLY A 150 13.82 20.28 -2.93
CA GLY A 150 14.61 20.37 -4.17
C GLY A 150 16.07 19.95 -3.94
N GLY A 151 16.70 19.48 -5.00
CA GLY A 151 18.01 18.81 -4.99
C GLY A 151 17.88 17.37 -5.50
N PRO A 152 18.81 16.87 -6.35
CA PRO A 152 18.72 15.53 -6.91
C PRO A 152 19.17 14.46 -5.91
N GLY A 153 18.55 13.28 -5.97
CA GLY A 153 18.94 12.11 -5.17
C GLY A 153 18.68 12.28 -3.67
N ILE A 154 17.75 13.14 -3.27
CA ILE A 154 17.49 13.44 -1.86
C ILE A 154 16.89 12.23 -1.17
N CYS A 155 17.44 11.91 -0.01
CA CYS A 155 16.81 11.02 0.95
C CYS A 155 16.08 11.85 2.00
N PHE A 156 14.76 11.74 2.09
CA PHE A 156 13.96 12.34 3.16
C PHE A 156 13.36 11.23 4.02
N SER A 157 13.83 11.09 5.26
CA SER A 157 13.40 10.02 6.17
C SER A 157 12.70 10.58 7.40
N GLY A 158 11.50 10.11 7.67
CA GLY A 158 10.70 10.48 8.83
C GLY A 158 9.81 11.70 8.58
N GLY A 159 9.44 12.36 9.68
CA GLY A 159 8.59 13.56 9.67
C GLY A 159 7.13 13.22 9.91
N THR A 160 6.50 13.99 10.78
CA THR A 160 5.06 13.95 11.01
C THR A 160 4.42 15.24 10.51
N ILE A 161 3.58 15.16 9.48
CA ILE A 161 2.91 16.31 8.88
C ILE A 161 1.41 16.17 9.10
N THR A 162 0.83 17.04 9.93
CA THR A 162 -0.58 16.93 10.34
C THR A 162 -1.34 18.21 10.04
N GLY A 163 -2.46 18.10 9.33
CA GLY A 163 -3.44 19.15 9.20
C GLY A 163 -4.58 19.01 10.21
N SER A 164 -5.03 20.12 10.79
CA SER A 164 -6.27 20.16 11.58
C SER A 164 -7.44 20.79 10.82
N TYR A 165 -7.44 20.68 9.49
CA TYR A 165 -8.54 21.14 8.65
C TYR A 165 -9.85 20.45 9.07
N PRO A 166 -10.93 21.21 9.29
CA PRO A 166 -12.23 20.62 9.59
C PRO A 166 -12.75 19.83 8.37
N GLU A 167 -13.61 18.85 8.65
CA GLU A 167 -14.24 18.03 7.61
C GLU A 167 -15.03 18.88 6.60
N GLN A 168 -15.68 19.94 7.08
CA GLN A 168 -16.25 21.00 6.27
C GLN A 168 -15.54 22.31 6.60
N ILE A 169 -14.86 22.88 5.60
CA ILE A 169 -14.08 24.12 5.75
C ILE A 169 -14.99 25.35 5.71
N THR A 170 -16.09 25.24 4.98
CA THR A 170 -17.17 26.24 4.96
C THR A 170 -18.52 25.54 4.93
N SER A 171 -19.62 26.30 5.02
CA SER A 171 -20.98 25.78 4.84
C SER A 171 -21.27 25.34 3.39
N ASP A 172 -20.46 25.74 2.41
CA ASP A 172 -20.55 25.29 1.03
C ASP A 172 -19.57 24.11 0.79
N PRO A 173 -20.07 22.89 0.57
CA PRO A 173 -19.21 21.73 0.32
C PRO A 173 -18.34 21.88 -0.93
N HIS A 174 -18.73 22.68 -1.93
CA HIS A 174 -17.91 22.91 -3.13
C HIS A 174 -16.57 23.55 -2.78
N THR A 175 -16.61 24.58 -1.92
CA THR A 175 -15.41 25.28 -1.47
C THR A 175 -14.51 24.43 -0.60
N THR A 176 -15.05 23.38 0.04
CA THR A 176 -14.27 22.47 0.87
C THR A 176 -13.35 21.61 0.01
N TRP A 177 -13.85 21.03 -1.09
CA TRP A 177 -12.99 20.31 -2.01
C TRP A 177 -11.98 21.26 -2.68
N ASP A 178 -12.43 22.42 -3.20
CA ASP A 178 -11.53 23.38 -3.85
C ASP A 178 -10.37 23.82 -2.94
N TYR A 179 -10.66 24.06 -1.65
CA TYR A 179 -9.63 24.40 -0.68
C TYR A 179 -8.68 23.22 -0.46
N MET A 180 -9.20 22.03 -0.15
CA MET A 180 -8.33 20.88 0.12
C MET A 180 -7.47 20.54 -1.08
N HIS A 181 -8.04 20.51 -2.28
CA HIS A 181 -7.34 20.36 -3.56
C HIS A 181 -6.19 21.35 -3.75
N SER A 182 -6.20 22.50 -3.06
CA SER A 182 -5.12 23.50 -3.10
C SER A 182 -4.04 23.31 -2.03
N THR A 183 -4.00 22.17 -1.33
CA THR A 183 -3.02 21.87 -0.28
C THR A 183 -2.24 20.59 -0.61
N SER A 184 -0.94 20.57 -0.30
CA SER A 184 -0.09 19.39 -0.45
C SER A 184 0.87 19.29 0.72
N ALA A 185 0.92 18.15 1.41
CA ALA A 185 1.77 18.01 2.59
C ALA A 185 3.27 18.01 2.21
N MET A 186 3.63 17.37 1.10
CA MET A 186 5.01 17.24 0.67
C MET A 186 5.13 17.26 -0.86
N THR A 187 6.03 18.08 -1.40
CA THR A 187 6.26 18.16 -2.85
C THR A 187 7.75 18.10 -3.19
N PHE A 188 8.09 17.29 -4.19
CA PHE A 188 9.44 17.13 -4.72
C PHE A 188 9.60 17.80 -6.09
N TYR A 189 10.78 18.39 -6.33
CA TYR A 189 11.10 19.17 -7.54
C TYR A 189 12.42 18.74 -8.21
N SER A 190 12.89 17.53 -7.95
CA SER A 190 14.19 17.05 -8.43
C SER A 190 14.25 15.52 -8.45
N ALA A 191 15.04 14.99 -9.38
CA ALA A 191 15.07 13.58 -9.73
C ALA A 191 15.63 12.68 -8.63
N ASP A 192 15.26 11.40 -8.71
CA ASP A 192 15.62 10.32 -7.80
C ASP A 192 15.29 10.61 -6.31
N PRO A 193 14.14 11.24 -5.96
CA PRO A 193 13.80 11.48 -4.57
C PRO A 193 13.43 10.17 -3.89
N VAL A 194 13.90 9.98 -2.66
CA VAL A 194 13.43 8.93 -1.75
C VAL A 194 12.72 9.59 -0.58
N VAL A 195 11.46 9.24 -0.36
CA VAL A 195 10.72 9.52 0.86
C VAL A 195 10.48 8.22 1.61
N GLU A 196 10.85 8.18 2.88
CA GLU A 196 10.65 7.01 3.72
C GLU A 196 10.16 7.33 5.12
N ASN A 197 9.36 6.44 5.69
CA ASN A 197 8.95 6.48 7.11
C ASN A 197 8.25 7.79 7.53
N THR A 198 7.66 8.52 6.58
CA THR A 198 6.93 9.77 6.82
C THR A 198 5.48 9.48 7.16
N THR A 199 4.94 10.17 8.17
CA THR A 199 3.51 10.14 8.49
C THR A 199 2.84 11.44 8.06
N ILE A 200 1.78 11.33 7.25
CA ILE A 200 1.00 12.48 6.76
C ILE A 200 -0.47 12.27 7.08
N THR A 201 -1.12 13.29 7.64
CA THR A 201 -2.53 13.22 7.98
C THR A 201 -3.28 14.48 7.59
N ASN A 202 -4.45 14.31 6.97
CA ASN A 202 -5.43 15.37 6.71
C ASN A 202 -4.89 16.54 5.89
N TYR A 203 -4.52 16.25 4.63
CA TYR A 203 -4.20 17.23 3.59
C TYR A 203 -5.01 16.92 2.33
N GLY A 204 -4.99 17.81 1.34
CA GLY A 204 -5.47 17.55 -0.01
C GLY A 204 -4.65 16.44 -0.63
N ASP A 205 -3.45 16.79 -1.07
CA ASP A 205 -2.45 15.83 -1.54
C ASP A 205 -1.47 15.47 -0.42
N ALA A 206 -1.05 14.22 -0.35
CA ALA A 206 -0.03 13.82 0.61
C ALA A 206 1.39 14.01 0.05
N ILE A 207 1.74 13.31 -1.03
CA ILE A 207 3.07 13.37 -1.63
C ILE A 207 2.92 13.66 -3.13
N ASN A 208 3.46 14.79 -3.57
CA ASN A 208 3.44 15.25 -4.95
C ASN A 208 4.84 15.22 -5.58
N PHE A 209 4.95 14.63 -6.76
CA PHE A 209 6.13 14.65 -7.62
C PHE A 209 5.91 15.67 -8.75
N SER A 210 6.45 16.87 -8.55
CA SER A 210 6.32 17.99 -9.48
C SER A 210 7.37 17.92 -10.59
N SER A 211 7.49 18.98 -11.39
CA SER A 211 8.42 19.01 -12.51
C SER A 211 9.85 18.66 -12.09
N SER A 212 10.48 17.80 -12.89
CA SER A 212 11.82 17.22 -12.69
C SER A 212 11.95 16.21 -11.55
N ALA A 213 10.86 15.62 -11.06
CA ALA A 213 10.88 14.61 -9.99
C ALA A 213 10.85 13.16 -10.53
N GLU A 214 11.63 12.87 -11.57
CA GLU A 214 11.72 11.53 -12.16
C GLU A 214 12.20 10.47 -11.14
N ASN A 215 11.84 9.21 -11.37
CA ASN A 215 12.37 8.03 -10.66
C ASN A 215 12.16 8.06 -9.14
N PHE A 216 10.98 8.49 -8.69
CA PHE A 216 10.67 8.60 -7.28
C PHE A 216 10.63 7.24 -6.56
N HIS A 217 10.90 7.28 -5.25
CA HIS A 217 10.76 6.14 -4.36
C HIS A 217 10.00 6.56 -3.09
N VAL A 218 8.87 5.91 -2.82
CA VAL A 218 8.06 6.05 -1.62
C VAL A 218 8.09 4.73 -0.86
N ARG A 219 8.50 4.73 0.42
CA ARG A 219 8.52 3.50 1.22
C ARG A 219 8.19 3.69 2.70
N GLY A 220 7.50 2.74 3.31
CA GLY A 220 7.20 2.82 4.76
C GLY A 220 6.38 4.06 5.15
N VAL A 221 5.71 4.73 4.22
CA VAL A 221 4.93 5.92 4.55
C VAL A 221 3.58 5.54 5.14
N HIS A 222 3.09 6.36 6.07
CA HIS A 222 1.76 6.25 6.66
C HIS A 222 0.93 7.48 6.28
N LEU A 223 0.00 7.31 5.35
CA LEU A 223 -0.91 8.37 4.92
C LEU A 223 -2.30 8.10 5.48
N GLU A 224 -2.89 9.08 6.13
CA GLU A 224 -4.23 8.96 6.73
C GLU A 224 -5.11 10.16 6.35
N ASN A 225 -6.35 9.88 5.96
CA ASN A 225 -7.36 10.90 5.69
C ASN A 225 -6.92 11.97 4.66
N ILE A 226 -6.37 11.52 3.53
CA ILE A 226 -5.96 12.39 2.42
C ILE A 226 -7.17 12.68 1.53
N ARG A 227 -7.40 13.94 1.21
CA ARG A 227 -8.68 14.47 0.71
C ARG A 227 -8.71 14.78 -0.78
N ASP A 228 -7.58 14.57 -1.46
CA ASP A 228 -7.44 14.49 -2.91
C ASP A 228 -6.50 13.32 -3.25
N ASP A 229 -5.28 13.55 -3.72
CA ASP A 229 -4.39 12.47 -4.17
C ASP A 229 -3.40 12.02 -3.07
N CYS A 230 -3.46 10.75 -2.67
CA CYS A 230 -2.48 10.19 -1.72
C CYS A 230 -1.04 10.29 -2.27
N ILE A 231 -0.87 9.88 -3.53
CA ILE A 231 0.36 10.11 -4.30
C ILE A 231 -0.02 10.80 -5.61
N GLN A 232 0.62 11.93 -5.92
CA GLN A 232 0.38 12.70 -7.14
C GLN A 232 1.63 12.74 -8.02
N ASP A 233 1.44 12.45 -9.30
CA ASP A 233 2.46 12.42 -10.36
C ASP A 233 1.86 12.95 -11.68
N ASP A 234 1.40 14.20 -11.66
CA ASP A 234 0.82 14.84 -12.85
C ASP A 234 1.83 15.03 -13.99
N TYR A 235 3.13 14.82 -13.73
CA TYR A 235 4.22 14.86 -14.71
C TYR A 235 4.58 13.49 -15.30
N LEU A 236 3.82 12.44 -14.96
CA LEU A 236 3.82 11.13 -15.63
C LEU A 236 5.12 10.34 -15.48
N TYR A 237 5.79 10.48 -14.34
CA TYR A 237 7.03 9.79 -14.06
C TYR A 237 6.86 8.30 -13.74
N GLY A 238 7.99 7.59 -13.76
CA GLY A 238 8.10 6.25 -13.19
C GLY A 238 8.58 6.32 -11.75
N GLY A 239 8.27 5.29 -10.97
CA GLY A 239 8.70 5.24 -9.58
C GLY A 239 8.34 3.93 -8.88
N LEU A 240 8.71 3.87 -7.61
CA LEU A 240 8.46 2.73 -6.74
C LEU A 240 7.70 3.18 -5.50
N ILE A 241 6.57 2.54 -5.21
CA ILE A 241 5.81 2.68 -3.97
C ILE A 241 5.84 1.32 -3.29
N GLU A 242 6.46 1.22 -2.12
CA GLU A 242 6.59 -0.08 -1.45
C GLU A 242 6.37 -0.04 0.06
N ASP A 243 5.83 -1.14 0.59
CA ASP A 243 5.63 -1.35 2.03
C ASP A 243 5.01 -0.13 2.75
N SER A 244 3.99 0.46 2.13
CA SER A 244 3.39 1.72 2.59
C SER A 244 1.92 1.52 2.95
N LEU A 245 1.45 2.25 3.97
CA LEU A 245 0.07 2.29 4.42
C LEU A 245 -0.60 3.59 3.97
N LEU A 246 -1.44 3.49 2.94
CA LEU A 246 -2.25 4.57 2.38
C LEU A 246 -3.69 4.37 2.86
N ASN A 247 -3.97 4.72 4.11
CA ASN A 247 -5.24 4.43 4.78
C ASN A 247 -6.19 5.62 4.76
N GLY A 248 -7.05 5.66 3.75
CA GLY A 248 -8.10 6.67 3.64
C GLY A 248 -7.71 7.81 2.72
N CYS A 249 -7.46 7.45 1.47
CA CYS A 249 -7.29 8.36 0.36
C CYS A 249 -8.65 8.71 -0.27
N TYR A 250 -8.82 9.94 -0.75
CA TYR A 250 -9.89 10.26 -1.69
C TYR A 250 -9.60 9.65 -3.07
N THR A 251 -8.38 9.86 -3.57
CA THR A 251 -7.80 9.18 -4.73
C THR A 251 -6.49 8.50 -4.31
N GLY A 252 -6.26 7.26 -4.75
CA GLY A 252 -5.06 6.50 -4.41
C GLY A 252 -3.78 7.10 -5.00
N ILE A 253 -3.63 6.97 -6.31
CA ILE A 253 -2.48 7.45 -7.07
C ILE A 253 -3.00 8.21 -8.29
N SER A 254 -2.45 9.39 -8.57
CA SER A 254 -2.72 10.13 -9.79
C SER A 254 -1.49 10.22 -10.68
N SER A 255 -1.70 9.98 -11.98
CA SER A 255 -0.76 10.28 -13.06
C SER A 255 -1.56 10.85 -14.23
N ARG A 256 -1.99 12.11 -14.12
CA ARG A 256 -2.91 12.75 -15.05
C ARG A 256 -2.48 14.18 -15.33
N THR A 257 -2.36 14.53 -16.62
CA THR A 257 -2.06 15.92 -17.00
C THR A 257 -3.26 16.85 -16.78
N TYR A 258 -3.00 18.14 -16.74
CA TYR A 258 -4.04 19.17 -16.60
C TYR A 258 -3.89 20.30 -17.62
N ASP A 259 -5.00 20.97 -17.90
CA ASP A 259 -5.04 22.09 -18.84
C ASP A 259 -4.14 23.23 -18.36
N GLY A 260 -3.21 23.66 -19.20
CA GLY A 260 -2.26 24.74 -18.89
C GLY A 260 -1.04 24.30 -18.08
N GLN A 261 -0.79 22.99 -17.95
CA GLN A 261 0.43 22.46 -17.34
C GLN A 261 1.68 22.91 -18.11
N ASP A 262 2.70 23.39 -17.36
CA ASP A 262 3.98 23.85 -17.89
C ASP A 262 5.13 23.44 -16.93
N PRO A 263 6.11 22.64 -17.40
CA PRO A 263 6.19 22.03 -18.72
C PRO A 263 5.14 20.94 -18.90
N MET A 264 4.58 20.83 -20.11
CA MET A 264 3.76 19.67 -20.48
C MET A 264 4.67 18.44 -20.55
N PRO A 265 4.36 17.34 -19.83
CA PRO A 265 5.15 16.14 -19.91
C PRO A 265 5.06 15.50 -21.31
N GLY A 266 6.16 14.90 -21.75
CA GLY A 266 6.20 14.12 -22.99
C GLY A 266 5.51 12.76 -22.84
N ASP A 267 5.51 11.98 -23.92
CA ASP A 267 5.01 10.60 -23.88
C ASP A 267 5.82 9.76 -22.89
N SER A 268 5.14 9.37 -21.81
CA SER A 268 5.69 8.61 -20.70
C SER A 268 5.07 7.20 -20.63
N GLY A 269 4.47 6.72 -21.72
CA GLY A 269 3.82 5.41 -21.79
C GLY A 269 4.76 4.21 -21.54
N ASN A 270 6.07 4.43 -21.55
CA ASN A 270 7.08 3.43 -21.21
C ASN A 270 7.57 3.51 -19.75
N ASN A 271 7.26 4.59 -19.03
CA ASN A 271 7.54 4.68 -17.60
C ASN A 271 6.68 3.65 -16.85
N ILE A 272 7.18 3.20 -15.70
CA ILE A 272 6.47 2.23 -14.85
C ILE A 272 6.42 2.77 -13.43
N ILE A 273 5.22 2.86 -12.88
CA ILE A 273 5.00 2.97 -11.44
C ILE A 273 4.81 1.56 -10.91
N THR A 274 5.75 1.10 -10.09
CA THR A 274 5.65 -0.20 -9.41
C THR A 274 5.11 0.03 -8.00
N ILE A 275 4.04 -0.67 -7.66
CA ILE A 275 3.46 -0.67 -6.32
C ILE A 275 3.58 -2.08 -5.75
N LYS A 276 4.23 -2.25 -4.61
CA LYS A 276 4.39 -3.57 -4.02
C LYS A 276 4.34 -3.61 -2.49
N ASN A 277 3.76 -4.69 -1.95
CA ASN A 277 3.63 -4.91 -0.51
C ASN A 277 2.92 -3.76 0.23
N SER A 278 2.05 -2.99 -0.45
CA SER A 278 1.42 -1.80 0.10
C SER A 278 -0.07 -2.03 0.38
N LEU A 279 -0.60 -1.26 1.34
CA LEU A 279 -1.99 -1.27 1.75
C LEU A 279 -2.65 0.04 1.32
N ILE A 280 -3.68 -0.01 0.48
CA ILE A 280 -4.31 1.19 -0.10
C ILE A 280 -5.82 1.14 0.12
N ARG A 281 -6.37 2.10 0.86
CA ARG A 281 -7.80 2.21 1.11
C ARG A 281 -8.35 3.55 0.63
N LEU A 282 -9.42 3.48 -0.15
CA LEU A 282 -10.28 4.62 -0.43
C LEU A 282 -11.23 4.86 0.74
N LYS A 283 -11.38 6.11 1.17
CA LYS A 283 -12.29 6.50 2.26
C LYS A 283 -13.22 7.62 1.79
N PRO A 284 -14.54 7.47 1.94
CA PRO A 284 -15.49 8.54 1.68
C PRO A 284 -15.23 9.79 2.54
N VAL A 285 -15.28 10.96 1.92
CA VAL A 285 -15.17 12.28 2.58
C VAL A 285 -16.33 13.19 2.13
N PHE A 286 -16.67 14.21 2.91
CA PHE A 286 -17.76 15.13 2.54
C PHE A 286 -17.38 16.13 1.42
N GLY A 287 -16.12 16.56 1.37
CA GLY A 287 -15.62 17.47 0.32
C GLY A 287 -15.24 16.69 -0.93
N VAL A 288 -16.22 16.37 -1.78
CA VAL A 288 -16.00 15.62 -3.02
C VAL A 288 -15.85 16.55 -4.24
N TYR A 289 -15.16 16.08 -5.28
CA TYR A 289 -14.91 16.82 -6.51
C TYR A 289 -16.16 17.49 -7.07
N LYS A 290 -16.17 18.83 -7.09
CA LYS A 290 -17.28 19.66 -7.61
C LYS A 290 -18.66 19.29 -7.05
N ASN A 291 -18.72 18.68 -5.87
CA ASN A 291 -19.95 18.19 -5.25
C ASN A 291 -20.74 17.20 -6.14
N LYS A 292 -20.03 16.36 -6.91
CA LYS A 292 -20.62 15.37 -7.83
C LYS A 292 -20.51 13.94 -7.28
N GLY A 293 -21.61 13.19 -7.37
CA GLY A 293 -21.69 11.79 -6.94
C GLY A 293 -22.18 11.63 -5.49
N LEU A 294 -21.72 10.57 -4.83
CA LEU A 294 -22.01 10.26 -3.43
C LEU A 294 -21.34 11.28 -2.50
N ILE A 295 -22.04 11.64 -1.41
CA ILE A 295 -21.53 12.49 -0.34
C ILE A 295 -21.97 11.87 1.00
N PRO A 296 -21.03 11.42 1.86
CA PRO A 296 -19.59 11.37 1.60
C PRO A 296 -19.24 10.43 0.43
N GLY A 297 -18.15 10.74 -0.26
CA GLY A 297 -17.70 10.00 -1.45
C GLY A 297 -16.19 10.02 -1.61
N HIS A 298 -15.69 9.20 -2.53
CA HIS A 298 -14.28 9.15 -2.90
C HIS A 298 -14.12 9.10 -4.42
N GLY A 299 -12.90 9.40 -4.88
CA GLY A 299 -12.47 9.21 -6.25
C GLY A 299 -12.08 7.76 -6.52
N GLU A 300 -11.00 7.59 -7.27
CA GLU A 300 -10.55 6.33 -7.86
C GLU A 300 -9.22 5.85 -7.24
N PHE A 301 -8.89 4.56 -7.39
CA PHE A 301 -7.54 4.09 -6.99
C PHE A 301 -6.46 4.67 -7.89
N PHE A 302 -6.77 4.85 -9.18
CA PHE A 302 -5.83 5.30 -10.21
C PHE A 302 -6.47 6.38 -11.07
N LYS A 303 -6.10 7.64 -10.85
CA LYS A 303 -6.52 8.80 -11.65
C LYS A 303 -5.53 9.01 -12.78
N TRP A 304 -5.86 8.50 -13.96
CA TRP A 304 -4.91 8.38 -15.08
C TRP A 304 -5.19 9.31 -16.24
N ASP A 305 -4.13 9.74 -16.92
CA ASP A 305 -4.25 10.43 -18.20
C ASP A 305 -4.88 9.53 -19.27
N SER A 306 -5.92 10.03 -19.94
CA SER A 306 -6.66 9.27 -20.94
C SER A 306 -6.08 9.34 -22.35
N SER A 307 -5.09 10.21 -22.61
CA SER A 307 -4.48 10.35 -23.94
C SER A 307 -3.46 9.25 -24.26
N GLY A 308 -3.21 8.34 -23.31
CA GLY A 308 -2.31 7.20 -23.49
C GLY A 308 -0.85 7.49 -23.17
N ILE A 309 -0.50 8.71 -22.76
CA ILE A 309 0.88 9.10 -22.40
C ILE A 309 1.27 8.77 -20.96
N ALA A 310 0.29 8.45 -20.09
CA ALA A 310 0.57 8.15 -18.68
C ALA A 310 1.41 6.87 -18.50
N PRO A 311 2.16 6.76 -17.39
CA PRO A 311 2.97 5.59 -17.09
C PRO A 311 2.12 4.31 -17.03
N ARG A 312 2.81 3.19 -17.22
CA ARG A 312 2.26 1.86 -16.93
C ARG A 312 2.33 1.58 -15.44
N ILE A 313 1.57 0.60 -14.98
CA ILE A 313 1.54 0.18 -13.58
C ILE A 313 1.96 -1.28 -13.41
N SER A 314 2.75 -1.57 -12.38
CA SER A 314 3.13 -2.92 -11.99
C SER A 314 2.74 -3.18 -10.54
N LEU A 315 1.86 -4.14 -10.28
CA LEU A 315 1.21 -4.32 -8.97
C LEU A 315 1.55 -5.68 -8.35
N HIS A 316 2.18 -5.71 -7.18
CA HIS A 316 2.62 -6.97 -6.55
C HIS A 316 2.33 -7.03 -5.04
N ASN A 317 1.62 -8.05 -4.58
CA ASN A 317 1.39 -8.27 -3.14
C ASN A 317 0.72 -7.10 -2.42
N ASN A 318 -0.12 -6.33 -3.10
CA ASN A 318 -0.84 -5.22 -2.49
C ASN A 318 -2.20 -5.67 -1.97
N ILE A 319 -2.70 -4.98 -0.95
CA ILE A 319 -4.09 -5.11 -0.52
C ILE A 319 -4.77 -3.76 -0.73
N PHE A 320 -5.82 -3.77 -1.52
CA PHE A 320 -6.68 -2.63 -1.80
C PHE A 320 -7.98 -2.78 -1.00
N ARG A 321 -8.57 -1.65 -0.58
CA ARG A 321 -9.88 -1.65 0.07
C ARG A 321 -10.74 -0.47 -0.38
N ALA A 322 -12.01 -0.76 -0.63
CA ALA A 322 -13.04 0.24 -0.83
C ALA A 322 -14.37 -0.24 -0.25
N ASP A 323 -15.13 0.70 0.30
CA ASP A 323 -16.36 0.42 1.05
C ASP A 323 -17.62 0.86 0.27
N GLN A 324 -17.45 1.55 -0.86
CA GLN A 324 -18.52 2.00 -1.77
C GLN A 324 -17.98 2.27 -3.18
N PRO A 325 -18.83 2.47 -4.19
CA PRO A 325 -18.38 2.87 -5.53
C PRO A 325 -17.72 4.24 -5.55
N ALA A 326 -16.78 4.43 -6.48
CA ALA A 326 -16.17 5.72 -6.76
C ALA A 326 -17.16 6.72 -7.39
N ASN A 327 -16.96 8.02 -7.16
CA ASN A 327 -17.69 9.09 -7.84
C ASN A 327 -17.16 9.40 -9.25
N SER A 328 -15.97 8.91 -9.58
CA SER A 328 -15.24 9.18 -10.83
C SER A 328 -15.17 7.94 -11.73
N SER A 329 -14.08 7.74 -12.47
CA SER A 329 -13.93 6.80 -13.60
C SER A 329 -13.95 5.31 -13.22
N GLY A 330 -14.41 4.97 -12.02
CA GLY A 330 -14.43 3.63 -11.45
C GLY A 330 -13.25 3.37 -10.50
N MET A 331 -13.15 2.13 -10.03
CA MET A 331 -12.08 1.63 -9.16
C MET A 331 -11.16 0.63 -9.87
N GLY A 332 -11.34 0.44 -11.18
CA GLY A 332 -10.54 -0.48 -11.99
C GLY A 332 -9.11 0.00 -12.24
N LEU A 333 -8.37 -0.80 -13.02
CA LEU A 333 -7.03 -0.46 -13.48
C LEU A 333 -7.10 0.49 -14.69
N PRO A 334 -6.11 1.39 -14.89
CA PRO A 334 -6.03 2.18 -16.10
C PRO A 334 -5.92 1.28 -17.34
N GLU A 335 -6.78 1.51 -18.31
CA GLU A 335 -6.95 0.63 -19.48
C GLU A 335 -5.64 0.50 -20.28
N GLY A 336 -5.23 -0.74 -20.56
CA GLY A 336 -4.02 -1.02 -21.33
C GLY A 336 -2.69 -0.68 -20.63
N LYS A 337 -2.71 -0.25 -19.37
CA LYS A 337 -1.52 0.20 -18.64
C LYS A 337 -0.90 -0.83 -17.72
N LEU A 338 -1.49 -2.01 -17.57
CA LEU A 338 -0.91 -3.07 -16.73
C LEU A 338 0.39 -3.60 -17.35
N ALA A 339 1.52 -3.37 -16.68
CA ALA A 339 2.85 -3.88 -17.04
C ALA A 339 3.19 -5.20 -16.35
N GLY A 340 2.75 -5.36 -15.11
CA GLY A 340 2.99 -6.55 -14.30
C GLY A 340 1.93 -6.67 -13.22
N CYS A 341 1.58 -7.90 -12.86
CA CYS A 341 0.62 -8.14 -11.79
C CYS A 341 0.84 -9.49 -11.13
N SER A 342 0.89 -9.49 -9.80
CA SER A 342 0.83 -10.74 -9.03
C SER A 342 0.27 -10.54 -7.63
N ASN A 343 -0.58 -11.48 -7.18
CA ASN A 343 -0.93 -11.65 -5.78
C ASN A 343 -1.48 -10.38 -5.08
N ASN A 344 -2.31 -9.59 -5.78
CA ASN A 344 -3.02 -8.47 -5.20
C ASN A 344 -4.38 -8.93 -4.66
N ILE A 345 -4.85 -8.29 -3.58
CA ILE A 345 -6.17 -8.54 -3.00
C ILE A 345 -6.99 -7.26 -3.06
N MET A 346 -8.23 -7.36 -3.49
CA MET A 346 -9.23 -6.30 -3.38
C MET A 346 -10.25 -6.68 -2.31
N VAL A 347 -10.25 -5.97 -1.18
CA VAL A 347 -11.25 -6.09 -0.11
C VAL A 347 -12.40 -5.14 -0.44
N TRP A 348 -13.48 -5.69 -1.00
CA TRP A 348 -14.67 -4.95 -1.38
C TRP A 348 -15.75 -5.10 -0.32
N LEU A 349 -16.10 -3.99 0.34
CA LEU A 349 -17.13 -3.97 1.39
C LEU A 349 -18.42 -3.24 0.97
N GLY A 350 -18.46 -2.73 -0.25
CA GLY A 350 -19.67 -2.13 -0.80
C GLY A 350 -20.74 -3.18 -1.14
N THR A 351 -21.92 -2.70 -1.52
CA THR A 351 -23.05 -3.58 -1.85
C THR A 351 -22.83 -4.30 -3.19
N GLY A 352 -23.25 -5.56 -3.27
CA GLY A 352 -23.16 -6.35 -4.49
C GLY A 352 -21.74 -6.80 -4.85
N GLY A 353 -21.57 -7.30 -6.07
CA GLY A 353 -20.24 -7.64 -6.60
C GLY A 353 -19.39 -6.39 -6.81
N TYR A 354 -18.07 -6.57 -6.79
CA TYR A 354 -17.14 -5.49 -7.11
C TYR A 354 -17.43 -4.93 -8.52
N PRO A 355 -17.58 -3.60 -8.69
CA PRO A 355 -18.20 -3.02 -9.88
C PRO A 355 -17.27 -2.90 -11.11
N ASP A 356 -15.96 -3.02 -10.93
CA ASP A 356 -14.97 -2.75 -11.97
C ASP A 356 -14.17 -4.01 -12.37
N PRO A 357 -13.63 -4.07 -13.60
CA PRO A 357 -12.84 -5.22 -14.03
C PRO A 357 -11.48 -5.26 -13.29
N LEU A 358 -11.21 -6.38 -12.62
CA LEU A 358 -9.89 -6.74 -12.11
C LEU A 358 -9.46 -8.08 -12.71
N PRO A 359 -8.30 -8.17 -13.38
CA PRO A 359 -7.84 -9.42 -13.96
C PRO A 359 -7.48 -10.43 -12.86
N SER A 360 -8.12 -11.60 -12.87
CA SER A 360 -7.75 -12.71 -11.97
C SER A 360 -6.39 -13.31 -12.32
N THR A 361 -5.95 -13.18 -13.57
CA THR A 361 -4.62 -13.60 -14.04
C THR A 361 -4.01 -12.57 -14.97
N PHE A 362 -2.68 -12.53 -15.02
CA PHE A 362 -1.90 -11.73 -15.96
C PHE A 362 -0.68 -12.54 -16.39
N ASN A 363 -0.47 -12.70 -17.70
CA ASN A 363 0.61 -13.52 -18.27
C ASN A 363 0.70 -14.94 -17.66
N GLY A 364 -0.45 -15.57 -17.41
CA GLY A 364 -0.53 -16.93 -16.86
C GLY A 364 -0.27 -17.05 -15.35
N GLN A 365 -0.13 -15.94 -14.62
CA GLN A 365 0.05 -15.91 -13.16
C GLN A 365 -1.16 -15.29 -12.45
N PRO A 366 -1.50 -15.71 -11.21
CA PRO A 366 -2.56 -15.08 -10.42
C PRO A 366 -2.28 -13.59 -10.18
N CYS A 367 -3.28 -12.73 -10.43
CA CYS A 367 -3.16 -11.26 -10.37
C CYS A 367 -4.01 -10.68 -9.23
N PHE A 368 -5.34 -10.54 -9.39
CA PHE A 368 -6.24 -10.09 -8.32
C PHE A 368 -7.12 -11.20 -7.75
N THR A 369 -7.29 -11.19 -6.42
CA THR A 369 -8.36 -11.89 -5.71
C THR A 369 -9.29 -10.86 -5.09
N VAL A 370 -10.61 -10.96 -5.32
CA VAL A 370 -11.61 -10.09 -4.69
C VAL A 370 -12.23 -10.84 -3.51
N THR A 371 -12.31 -10.18 -2.35
CA THR A 371 -12.92 -10.74 -1.13
C THR A 371 -13.78 -9.70 -0.43
N THR A 372 -14.78 -10.15 0.32
CA THR A 372 -15.57 -9.32 1.24
C THR A 372 -15.14 -9.48 2.70
N ASP A 373 -14.11 -10.29 2.96
CA ASP A 373 -13.61 -10.53 4.30
C ASP A 373 -12.76 -9.35 4.79
N ILE A 374 -13.33 -8.55 5.69
CA ILE A 374 -12.65 -7.40 6.29
C ILE A 374 -11.45 -7.79 7.14
N SER A 375 -11.37 -9.04 7.64
CA SER A 375 -10.24 -9.49 8.45
C SER A 375 -8.93 -9.45 7.67
N VAL A 376 -8.96 -9.67 6.35
CA VAL A 376 -7.79 -9.55 5.47
C VAL A 376 -7.16 -8.16 5.57
N TRP A 377 -7.97 -7.11 5.51
CA TRP A 377 -7.51 -5.73 5.64
C TRP A 377 -7.04 -5.42 7.07
N ASN A 378 -7.82 -5.80 8.08
CA ASN A 378 -7.51 -5.50 9.47
C ASN A 378 -6.20 -6.16 9.92
N ASN A 379 -6.01 -7.44 9.58
CA ASN A 379 -4.78 -8.18 9.88
C ASN A 379 -3.57 -7.59 9.16
N ALA A 380 -3.75 -7.15 7.90
CA ALA A 380 -2.68 -6.51 7.16
C ALA A 380 -2.25 -5.18 7.77
N ILE A 381 -3.20 -4.32 8.17
CA ILE A 381 -2.89 -3.08 8.89
C ILE A 381 -2.16 -3.39 10.21
N THR A 382 -2.70 -4.30 11.03
CA THR A 382 -2.06 -4.67 12.31
C THR A 382 -0.65 -5.21 12.09
N GLY A 383 -0.46 -6.03 11.05
CA GLY A 383 0.85 -6.53 10.66
C GLY A 383 1.80 -5.43 10.21
N TRP A 384 1.33 -4.46 9.44
CA TRP A 384 2.14 -3.33 8.98
C TRP A 384 2.53 -2.42 10.15
N LEU A 385 1.57 -2.01 10.98
CA LEU A 385 1.80 -1.17 12.18
C LEU A 385 2.67 -1.83 13.26
N SER A 386 2.88 -3.14 13.22
CA SER A 386 3.80 -3.81 14.17
C SER A 386 5.24 -3.87 13.67
N ARG A 387 5.47 -3.64 12.36
CA ARG A 387 6.80 -3.61 11.74
C ARG A 387 7.40 -2.21 11.61
N HIS A 388 6.55 -1.18 11.61
CA HIS A 388 6.88 0.24 11.51
C HIS A 388 6.58 0.94 12.82
#